data_AF-A0A318E8C7-F1
#
_entry.id   AF-A0A318E8C7-F1
#
_cell.length_a   1.000
_cell.length_b   1.000
_cell.length_c   1.000
_cell.angle_alpha   90.00
_cell.angle_beta   90.00
_cell.angle_gamma   90.00
#
_symmetry.space_group_name_H-M   'P 1'
#
loop_
_entity.id
_entity.type
_entity.pdbx_description
1 polymer ?
#
loop_
_entity_poly.entity_id
_entity_poly.type
_entity_poly.pdbx_seq_one_letter_code
_entity_poly.pdbx_strand_id
1 'polypeptide(L)'
;MNAMPDASVPPAPDAADDLDRLVQSIAAVENLVEAWDEPQRMGAQALKSAIEDLHKEALRRMIRALKGDPAANARLREALSDPVVWGVLRFHGLVRDPLEERVRRALEDVRPFMESHGGGVELVAVKPPDTVELRLTGSCHGCPASSTTLTQGVEKAIREHCPEILHIHQVSRSAEAANASPARGEGGSVHYISPFALGAKGGWQDATTLDRIPERGILACEIKGRALLLSRHGDAVSCFDNRCAHLGMPLDMGEVADGVITCGYHGFRYLLETGECLTAPEVQLRTHAVRVIGRRVQVRIED
;
A
#
# COMPACT_ATOMS: atom_id res chain seq x y z
N MET A 1 -37.79 -6.07 -55.80
CA MET A 1 -36.60 -5.97 -54.93
C MET A 1 -36.90 -4.86 -53.93
N ASN A 2 -37.43 -5.20 -52.76
CA ASN A 2 -37.65 -4.24 -51.68
C ASN A 2 -36.38 -4.17 -50.84
N ALA A 3 -35.78 -2.98 -50.77
CA ALA A 3 -34.66 -2.70 -49.87
C ALA A 3 -35.13 -2.80 -48.41
N MET A 4 -34.35 -3.50 -47.58
CA MET A 4 -34.58 -3.54 -46.14
C MET A 4 -34.25 -2.17 -45.52
N PRO A 5 -35.02 -1.71 -44.52
CA PRO A 5 -34.70 -0.48 -43.81
C PRO A 5 -33.40 -0.66 -43.02
N ASP A 6 -32.54 0.34 -43.11
CA ASP A 6 -31.30 0.46 -42.37
C ASP A 6 -31.57 0.38 -40.87
N ALA A 7 -31.08 -0.67 -40.23
CA ALA A 7 -31.19 -0.92 -38.80
C ALA A 7 -30.01 -0.26 -38.07
N SER A 8 -29.79 1.03 -38.32
CA SER A 8 -28.87 1.81 -37.51
C SER A 8 -29.46 1.90 -36.09
N VAL A 9 -28.85 1.15 -35.16
CA VAL A 9 -29.12 1.26 -33.72
C VAL A 9 -29.00 2.74 -33.35
N PRO A 10 -30.03 3.35 -32.71
CA PRO A 10 -29.93 4.74 -32.29
C PRO A 10 -28.72 4.89 -31.37
N PRO A 11 -27.93 5.98 -31.50
CA PRO A 11 -26.81 6.22 -30.60
C PRO A 11 -27.32 6.16 -29.16
N ALA A 12 -26.56 5.48 -28.30
CA ALA A 12 -26.86 5.44 -26.88
C ALA A 12 -27.01 6.89 -26.37
N PRO A 13 -28.02 7.19 -25.52
CA PRO A 13 -28.15 8.51 -24.93
C PRO A 13 -26.83 8.88 -24.23
N ASP A 14 -26.47 10.17 -24.27
CA ASP A 14 -25.19 10.65 -23.76
C ASP A 14 -25.07 10.32 -22.27
N ALA A 15 -24.05 9.56 -21.87
CA ALA A 15 -23.96 8.96 -20.53
C ALA A 15 -23.92 10.01 -19.39
N ALA A 16 -23.44 11.21 -19.69
CA ALA A 16 -23.45 12.34 -18.76
C ALA A 16 -24.86 12.88 -18.49
N ASP A 17 -25.72 12.93 -19.51
CA ASP A 17 -27.09 13.45 -19.42
C ASP A 17 -27.99 12.48 -18.61
N ASP A 18 -27.70 11.17 -18.67
CA ASP A 18 -28.42 10.17 -17.87
C ASP A 18 -28.01 10.19 -16.39
N LEU A 19 -26.73 10.41 -16.09
CA LEU A 19 -26.26 10.53 -14.70
C LEU A 19 -26.88 11.74 -13.99
N ASP A 20 -26.84 12.91 -14.63
CA ASP A 20 -27.40 14.14 -14.04
C ASP A 20 -28.89 13.99 -13.74
N ARG A 21 -29.64 13.35 -14.66
CA ARG A 21 -31.05 13.03 -14.47
C ARG A 21 -31.29 12.08 -13.28
N LEU A 22 -30.47 11.05 -13.13
CA LEU A 22 -30.56 10.11 -12.01
C LEU A 22 -30.26 10.79 -10.67
N VAL A 23 -29.21 11.62 -10.63
CA VAL A 23 -28.83 12.40 -9.44
C VAL A 23 -29.93 13.37 -9.05
N GLN A 24 -30.51 14.10 -10.00
CA GLN A 24 -31.64 15.00 -9.76
C GLN A 24 -32.87 14.25 -9.24
N SER A 25 -33.14 13.05 -9.77
CA SER A 25 -34.25 12.21 -9.32
C SER A 25 -34.07 11.77 -7.87
N ILE A 26 -32.86 11.36 -7.48
CA ILE A 26 -32.52 11.01 -6.09
C ILE A 26 -32.70 12.23 -5.18
N ALA A 27 -32.12 13.38 -5.54
CA ALA A 27 -32.21 14.60 -4.75
C ALA A 27 -33.66 15.06 -4.54
N ALA A 28 -34.51 14.93 -5.58
CA ALA A 28 -35.93 15.25 -5.46
C ALA A 28 -36.65 14.37 -4.43
N VAL A 29 -36.35 13.07 -4.39
CA VAL A 29 -36.93 12.14 -3.39
C VAL A 29 -36.36 12.40 -2.00
N GLU A 30 -35.07 12.67 -1.87
CA GLU A 30 -34.44 12.99 -0.58
C GLU A 30 -35.05 14.26 0.03
N ASN A 31 -35.27 15.30 -0.76
CA ASN A 31 -35.95 16.53 -0.33
C ASN A 31 -37.40 16.27 0.14
N LEU A 32 -38.12 15.33 -0.50
CA LEU A 32 -39.46 14.95 -0.04
C LEU A 32 -39.41 14.25 1.32
N VAL A 33 -38.43 13.35 1.52
CA VAL A 33 -38.24 12.62 2.77
C VAL A 33 -37.86 13.57 3.90
N GLU A 34 -37.10 14.64 3.66
CA GLU A 34 -36.74 15.62 4.70
C GLU A 34 -37.96 16.27 5.37
N ALA A 35 -39.07 16.44 4.64
CA ALA A 35 -40.30 17.02 5.16
C ALA A 35 -41.15 16.04 5.99
N TRP A 36 -40.77 14.76 6.06
CA TRP A 36 -41.53 13.72 6.75
C TRP A 36 -41.27 13.68 8.26
N ASP A 37 -42.21 13.10 9.00
CA ASP A 37 -42.04 12.86 10.43
C ASP A 37 -40.94 11.81 10.72
N GLU A 38 -40.48 11.76 11.97
CA GLU A 38 -39.35 10.88 12.35
C GLU A 38 -39.61 9.39 12.02
N PRO A 39 -40.78 8.80 12.36
CA PRO A 39 -41.07 7.41 11.98
C PRO A 39 -41.04 7.16 10.47
N GLN A 40 -41.59 8.07 9.65
CA GLN A 40 -41.59 7.95 8.19
C GLN A 40 -40.17 8.07 7.62
N ARG A 41 -39.37 9.03 8.11
CA ARG A 41 -37.95 9.17 7.71
C ARG A 41 -37.15 7.94 8.06
N MET A 42 -37.31 7.40 9.27
CA MET A 42 -36.67 6.16 9.69
C MET A 42 -37.07 4.97 8.81
N GLY A 43 -38.34 4.85 8.46
CA GLY A 43 -38.82 3.79 7.55
C GLY A 43 -38.23 3.90 6.14
N ALA A 44 -38.17 5.12 5.59
CA ALA A 44 -37.56 5.39 4.29
C ALA A 44 -36.05 5.07 4.28
N GLN A 45 -35.34 5.49 5.32
CA GLN A 45 -33.92 5.20 5.50
C GLN A 45 -33.65 3.70 5.65
N ALA A 46 -34.47 2.99 6.43
CA ALA A 46 -34.34 1.54 6.58
C ALA A 46 -34.54 0.80 5.25
N LEU A 47 -35.53 1.21 4.44
CA LEU A 47 -35.74 0.65 3.10
C LEU A 47 -34.56 0.94 2.16
N LYS A 48 -34.09 2.20 2.15
CA LYS A 48 -32.92 2.63 1.36
C LYS A 48 -31.71 1.75 1.70
N SER A 49 -31.36 1.64 2.98
CA SER A 49 -30.23 0.82 3.45
C SER A 49 -30.39 -0.66 3.07
N ALA A 50 -31.59 -1.24 3.22
CA ALA A 50 -31.82 -2.64 2.87
C ALA A 50 -31.61 -2.93 1.37
N ILE A 51 -32.05 -2.00 0.50
CA ILE A 51 -31.82 -2.09 -0.94
C ILE A 51 -30.33 -1.92 -1.26
N GLU A 52 -29.66 -0.96 -0.63
CA GLU A 52 -28.23 -0.71 -0.83
C GLU A 52 -27.36 -1.87 -0.39
N ASP A 53 -27.69 -2.53 0.73
CA ASP A 53 -27.00 -3.72 1.22
C ASP A 53 -27.15 -4.90 0.23
N LEU A 54 -28.36 -5.08 -0.32
CA LEU A 54 -28.61 -6.10 -1.33
C LEU A 54 -27.81 -5.83 -2.62
N HIS A 55 -27.82 -4.59 -3.11
CA HIS A 55 -27.03 -4.18 -4.27
C HIS A 55 -25.53 -4.37 -4.04
N LYS A 56 -25.02 -3.94 -2.88
CA LYS A 56 -23.63 -4.12 -2.50
C LYS A 56 -23.21 -5.59 -2.50
N GLU A 57 -24.04 -6.49 -1.97
CA GLU A 57 -23.75 -7.91 -1.95
C GLU A 57 -23.79 -8.53 -3.37
N ALA A 58 -24.76 -8.14 -4.19
CA ALA A 58 -24.84 -8.59 -5.58
C ALA A 58 -23.60 -8.15 -6.40
N LEU A 59 -23.25 -6.86 -6.33
CA LEU A 59 -22.07 -6.30 -6.99
C LEU A 59 -20.77 -6.96 -6.50
N ARG A 60 -20.64 -7.18 -5.18
CA ARG A 60 -19.49 -7.88 -4.60
C ARG A 60 -19.34 -9.30 -5.14
N ARG A 61 -20.43 -10.07 -5.20
CA ARG A 61 -20.40 -11.45 -5.74
C ARG A 61 -20.05 -11.47 -7.22
N MET A 62 -20.61 -10.55 -8.00
CA MET A 62 -20.30 -10.41 -9.41
C MET A 62 -18.81 -10.09 -9.61
N ILE A 63 -18.27 -9.07 -8.94
CA ILE A 63 -16.84 -8.72 -9.01
C ILE A 63 -15.97 -9.92 -8.60
N ARG A 64 -16.34 -10.65 -7.54
CA ARG A 64 -15.60 -11.84 -7.09
C ARG A 64 -15.60 -12.96 -8.14
N ALA A 65 -16.73 -13.21 -8.80
CA ALA A 65 -16.83 -14.23 -9.85
C ALA A 65 -15.95 -13.91 -11.06
N LEU A 66 -15.81 -12.62 -11.40
CA LEU A 66 -14.98 -12.16 -12.52
C LEU A 66 -13.47 -12.17 -12.19
N LYS A 67 -13.11 -12.17 -10.91
CA LYS A 67 -11.72 -11.98 -10.44
C LYS A 67 -10.75 -13.09 -10.87
N GLY A 68 -11.26 -14.29 -11.17
CA GLY A 68 -10.46 -15.44 -11.60
C GLY A 68 -10.05 -15.41 -13.08
N ASP A 69 -10.60 -14.50 -13.88
CA ASP A 69 -10.30 -14.37 -15.31
C ASP A 69 -9.51 -13.07 -15.59
N PRO A 70 -8.24 -13.16 -16.07
CA PRO A 70 -7.44 -12.00 -16.43
C PRO A 70 -8.09 -11.07 -17.46
N ALA A 71 -8.84 -11.61 -18.43
CA ALA A 71 -9.51 -10.82 -19.46
C ALA A 71 -10.70 -10.04 -18.86
N ALA A 72 -11.50 -10.69 -18.01
CA ALA A 72 -12.59 -10.04 -17.30
C ALA A 72 -12.08 -8.95 -16.34
N ASN A 73 -10.96 -9.18 -15.65
CA ASN A 73 -10.31 -8.18 -14.79
C ASN A 73 -9.83 -6.94 -15.57
N ALA A 74 -9.35 -7.11 -16.80
CA ALA A 74 -8.97 -5.98 -17.65
C ALA A 74 -10.20 -5.13 -18.03
N ARG A 75 -11.32 -5.79 -18.39
CA ARG A 75 -12.58 -5.10 -18.72
C ARG A 75 -13.22 -4.43 -17.53
N LEU A 76 -13.15 -5.04 -16.35
CA LEU A 76 -13.61 -4.40 -15.11
C LEU A 76 -12.82 -3.12 -14.82
N ARG A 77 -11.49 -3.12 -15.04
CA ARG A 77 -10.65 -1.91 -14.88
C ARG A 77 -11.00 -0.83 -15.90
N GLU A 78 -11.28 -1.20 -17.14
CA GLU A 78 -11.76 -0.26 -18.16
C GLU A 78 -13.11 0.36 -17.76
N ALA A 79 -14.06 -0.45 -17.27
CA ALA A 79 -15.35 0.02 -16.79
C ALA A 79 -15.25 1.00 -15.61
N LEU A 80 -14.22 0.90 -14.77
CA LEU A 80 -13.97 1.87 -13.69
C LEU A 80 -13.57 3.26 -14.17
N SER A 81 -13.30 3.43 -15.47
CA SER A 81 -13.08 4.75 -16.07
C SER A 81 -14.40 5.48 -16.35
N ASP A 82 -15.54 4.76 -16.31
CA ASP A 82 -16.86 5.37 -16.38
C ASP A 82 -17.22 6.03 -15.02
N PRO A 83 -17.58 7.32 -15.00
CA PRO A 83 -17.87 8.05 -13.76
C PRO A 83 -19.06 7.49 -12.96
N VAL A 84 -20.09 6.96 -13.64
CA VAL A 84 -21.27 6.37 -13.00
C VAL A 84 -20.89 5.07 -12.31
N VAL A 85 -20.18 4.20 -13.04
CA VAL A 85 -19.71 2.92 -12.52
C VAL A 85 -18.79 3.13 -11.33
N TRP A 86 -17.83 4.05 -11.45
CA TRP A 86 -16.94 4.41 -10.36
C TRP A 86 -17.72 4.95 -9.16
N GLY A 87 -18.68 5.86 -9.39
CA GLY A 87 -19.47 6.49 -8.34
C GLY A 87 -20.29 5.49 -7.53
N VAL A 88 -20.98 4.57 -8.21
CA VAL A 88 -21.80 3.52 -7.57
C VAL A 88 -20.93 2.53 -6.81
N LEU A 89 -19.83 2.05 -7.40
CA LEU A 89 -18.94 1.11 -6.73
C LEU A 89 -18.25 1.75 -5.52
N ARG A 90 -17.92 3.04 -5.60
CA ARG A 90 -17.37 3.82 -4.49
C ARG A 90 -18.42 3.99 -3.39
N PHE A 91 -19.65 4.38 -3.74
CA PHE A 91 -20.75 4.56 -2.80
C PHE A 91 -20.98 3.29 -1.97
N HIS A 92 -20.90 2.11 -2.59
CA HIS A 92 -21.00 0.84 -1.89
C HIS A 92 -19.71 0.38 -1.18
N GLY A 93 -18.60 1.12 -1.30
CA GLY A 93 -17.30 0.79 -0.71
C GLY A 93 -16.61 -0.41 -1.35
N LEU A 94 -16.91 -0.67 -2.64
CA LEU A 94 -16.33 -1.77 -3.43
C LEU A 94 -15.07 -1.36 -4.18
N VAL A 95 -14.88 -0.06 -4.39
CA VAL A 95 -13.62 0.54 -4.87
C VAL A 95 -13.19 1.66 -3.92
N ARG A 96 -11.89 1.86 -3.81
CA ARG A 96 -11.28 2.94 -3.04
C ARG A 96 -10.80 4.03 -3.99
N ASP A 97 -10.67 5.25 -3.48
CA ASP A 97 -9.91 6.28 -4.17
C ASP A 97 -8.54 5.74 -4.59
N PRO A 98 -8.00 6.21 -5.74
CA PRO A 98 -6.59 6.02 -6.06
C PRO A 98 -5.74 6.40 -4.85
N LEU A 99 -4.71 5.61 -4.58
CA LEU A 99 -3.86 5.76 -3.41
C LEU A 99 -3.33 7.20 -3.27
N GLU A 100 -2.95 7.81 -4.38
CA GLU A 100 -2.48 9.20 -4.44
C GLU A 100 -3.50 10.23 -3.92
N GLU A 101 -4.77 10.06 -4.24
CA GLU A 101 -5.84 10.97 -3.81
C GLU A 101 -6.09 10.84 -2.30
N ARG A 102 -6.00 9.63 -1.75
CA ARG A 102 -6.13 9.41 -0.31
C ARG A 102 -4.96 9.97 0.46
N VAL A 103 -3.76 9.88 -0.10
CA VAL A 103 -2.56 10.53 0.44
C VAL A 103 -2.71 12.04 0.40
N ARG A 104 -3.22 12.62 -0.69
CA ARG A 104 -3.46 14.06 -0.81
C ARG A 104 -4.40 14.58 0.30
N ARG A 105 -5.51 13.90 0.55
CA ARG A 105 -6.44 14.26 1.63
C ARG A 105 -5.81 14.16 3.01
N ALA A 106 -5.05 13.09 3.26
CA ALA A 106 -4.31 12.94 4.50
C ALA A 106 -3.33 14.10 4.76
N LEU A 107 -2.71 14.63 3.68
CA LEU A 107 -1.83 15.79 3.76
C LEU A 107 -2.59 17.08 4.01
N GLU A 108 -3.79 17.25 3.44
CA GLU A 108 -4.64 18.43 3.66
C GLU A 108 -5.04 18.59 5.14
N ASP A 109 -5.36 17.50 5.83
CA ASP A 109 -5.72 17.52 7.25
C ASP A 109 -4.58 18.03 8.16
N VAL A 110 -3.32 17.77 7.78
CA VAL A 110 -2.15 18.16 8.58
C VAL A 110 -1.57 19.52 8.19
N ARG A 111 -1.87 20.05 7.00
CA ARG A 111 -1.37 21.35 6.51
C ARG A 111 -1.58 22.50 7.51
N PRO A 112 -2.78 22.73 8.08
CA PRO A 112 -3.01 23.84 9.01
C PRO A 112 -2.10 23.77 10.25
N PHE A 113 -1.86 22.56 10.76
CA PHE A 113 -0.96 22.34 11.88
C PHE A 113 0.49 22.63 11.49
N MET A 114 0.95 22.18 10.32
CA MET A 114 2.32 22.42 9.86
C MET A 114 2.61 23.89 9.57
N GLU A 115 1.66 24.59 8.95
CA GLU A 115 1.75 26.02 8.63
C GLU A 115 1.86 26.86 9.91
N SER A 116 1.11 26.49 10.97
CA SER A 116 1.19 27.17 12.27
C SER A 116 2.57 27.03 12.96
N HIS A 117 3.37 26.04 12.56
CA HIS A 117 4.74 25.80 13.04
C HIS A 117 5.81 26.27 12.03
N GLY A 118 5.42 27.00 10.98
CA GLY A 118 6.35 27.55 9.97
C GLY A 118 6.90 26.51 8.99
N GLY A 119 6.22 25.38 8.86
CA GLY A 119 6.55 24.28 7.95
C GLY A 119 5.45 23.99 6.93
N GLY A 120 5.70 23.02 6.06
CA GLY A 120 4.71 22.53 5.09
C GLY A 120 5.06 21.14 4.56
N VAL A 121 4.15 20.55 3.80
CA VAL A 121 4.32 19.22 3.20
C VAL A 121 3.76 19.20 1.78
N GLU A 122 4.47 18.56 0.87
CA GLU A 122 4.10 18.35 -0.52
C GLU A 122 4.27 16.88 -0.90
N LEU A 123 3.30 16.34 -1.65
CA LEU A 123 3.40 15.01 -2.23
C LEU A 123 4.30 15.06 -3.47
N VAL A 124 5.33 14.21 -3.53
CA VAL A 124 6.25 14.12 -4.67
C VAL A 124 5.90 12.95 -5.57
N ALA A 125 5.67 11.77 -5.00
CA ALA A 125 5.29 10.58 -5.74
C ALA A 125 4.61 9.54 -4.85
N VAL A 126 3.77 8.69 -5.45
CA VAL A 126 3.34 7.41 -4.86
C VAL A 126 3.94 6.30 -5.71
N LYS A 127 4.88 5.55 -5.13
CA LYS A 127 5.59 4.45 -5.76
C LYS A 127 4.95 3.12 -5.35
N PRO A 128 4.57 2.26 -6.32
CA PRO A 128 4.18 0.90 -6.01
C PRO A 128 5.32 0.15 -5.28
N PRO A 129 5.01 -0.78 -4.37
CA PRO A 129 3.66 -1.21 -3.99
C PRO A 129 2.97 -0.31 -2.94
N ASP A 130 3.72 0.40 -2.11
CA ASP A 130 3.21 0.96 -0.83
C ASP A 130 4.00 2.19 -0.32
N THR A 131 4.78 2.84 -1.20
CA THR A 131 5.72 3.89 -0.82
C THR A 131 5.21 5.27 -1.22
N VAL A 132 5.23 6.23 -0.30
CA VAL A 132 4.93 7.64 -0.57
C VAL A 132 6.19 8.46 -0.38
N GLU A 133 6.51 9.29 -1.37
CA GLU A 133 7.60 10.27 -1.28
C GLU A 133 7.01 11.66 -1.00
N LEU A 134 7.46 12.27 0.10
CA LEU A 134 7.01 13.57 0.57
C LEU A 134 8.17 14.55 0.65
N ARG A 135 7.88 15.81 0.39
CA ARG A 135 8.79 16.93 0.61
C ARG A 135 8.25 17.76 1.75
N LEU A 136 9.04 17.90 2.82
CA LEU A 136 8.76 18.90 3.84
C LEU A 136 9.32 20.24 3.40
N THR A 137 8.65 21.33 3.73
CA THR A 137 9.09 22.71 3.46
C THR A 137 9.13 23.51 4.77
N GLY A 138 9.86 24.64 4.79
CA GLY A 138 9.91 25.57 5.93
C GLY A 138 11.01 25.32 6.97
N SER A 139 10.85 25.90 8.17
CA SER A 139 11.84 25.93 9.26
C SER A 139 12.17 24.55 9.86
N CYS A 140 11.47 23.51 9.43
CA CYS A 140 11.64 22.13 9.89
C CYS A 140 12.83 21.40 9.23
N HIS A 141 13.54 22.04 8.29
CA HIS A 141 14.80 21.54 7.75
C HIS A 141 15.97 21.81 8.70
N GLY A 142 16.19 20.92 9.68
CA GLY A 142 17.49 20.83 10.36
C GLY A 142 17.52 20.98 11.88
N CYS A 143 16.37 21.06 12.57
CA CYS A 143 16.33 20.95 14.03
C CYS A 143 15.84 19.56 14.46
N PRO A 144 16.66 18.73 15.15
CA PRO A 144 16.33 17.32 15.48
C PRO A 144 15.09 17.15 16.37
N ALA A 145 14.77 18.15 17.20
CA ALA A 145 13.69 18.07 18.17
C ALA A 145 12.30 18.41 17.59
N SER A 146 12.21 19.34 16.64
CA SER A 146 10.94 19.81 16.07
C SER A 146 10.49 19.03 14.83
N SER A 147 11.44 18.45 14.07
CA SER A 147 11.16 17.67 12.85
C SER A 147 10.50 16.32 13.14
N THR A 148 10.80 15.69 14.28
CA THR A 148 10.29 14.36 14.64
C THR A 148 8.79 14.35 14.90
N THR A 149 8.25 15.33 15.65
CA THR A 149 6.82 15.40 15.98
C THR A 149 5.94 15.73 14.78
N LEU A 150 6.42 16.62 13.90
CA LEU A 150 5.72 16.96 12.65
C LEU A 150 5.71 15.78 11.67
N THR A 151 6.84 15.09 11.53
CA THR A 151 6.92 13.89 10.68
C THR A 151 6.00 12.79 11.19
N GLN A 152 5.96 12.55 12.51
CA GLN A 152 5.03 11.60 13.12
C GLN A 152 3.55 11.98 12.90
N GLY A 153 3.21 13.26 12.92
CA GLY A 153 1.85 13.74 12.62
C GLY A 153 1.44 13.46 11.18
N VAL A 154 2.33 13.71 10.23
CA VAL A 154 2.13 13.42 8.79
C VAL A 154 2.02 11.91 8.56
N GLU A 155 2.93 11.12 9.13
CA GLU A 155 2.91 9.65 9.00
C GLU A 155 1.62 9.06 9.57
N LYS A 156 1.17 9.56 10.73
CA LYS A 156 -0.08 9.12 11.35
C LYS A 156 -1.28 9.43 10.46
N ALA A 157 -1.40 10.65 9.95
CA ALA A 157 -2.52 11.04 9.09
C ALA A 157 -2.56 10.22 7.79
N ILE A 158 -1.40 9.95 7.18
CA ILE A 158 -1.31 9.11 5.98
C ILE A 158 -1.73 7.67 6.30
N ARG A 159 -1.28 7.08 7.41
CA ARG A 159 -1.66 5.72 7.79
C ARG A 159 -3.14 5.58 8.14
N GLU A 160 -3.77 6.61 8.69
CA GLU A 160 -5.22 6.64 8.97
C GLU A 160 -6.05 6.58 7.68
N HIS A 161 -5.63 7.32 6.65
CA HIS A 161 -6.32 7.35 5.35
C HIS A 161 -5.89 6.22 4.40
N CYS A 162 -4.64 5.76 4.54
CA CYS A 162 -3.94 4.83 3.67
C CYS A 162 -3.20 3.76 4.49
N PRO A 163 -3.90 2.82 5.15
CA PRO A 163 -3.26 1.76 5.93
C PRO A 163 -2.37 0.82 5.10
N GLU A 164 -2.52 0.81 3.77
CA GLU A 164 -1.64 0.10 2.84
C GLU A 164 -0.30 0.80 2.56
N ILE A 165 -0.12 2.08 2.94
CA ILE A 165 1.18 2.76 2.83
C ILE A 165 2.06 2.34 4.00
N LEU A 166 3.08 1.53 3.72
CA LEU A 166 4.03 1.04 4.72
C LEU A 166 5.27 1.95 4.81
N HIS A 167 5.59 2.66 3.73
CA HIS A 167 6.82 3.43 3.61
C HIS A 167 6.53 4.89 3.26
N ILE A 168 7.06 5.82 4.06
CA ILE A 168 6.97 7.25 3.82
C ILE A 168 8.40 7.79 3.79
N HIS A 169 8.84 8.26 2.63
CA HIS A 169 10.19 8.73 2.40
C HIS A 169 10.20 10.25 2.28
N GLN A 170 11.00 10.91 3.09
CA GLN A 170 11.24 12.34 2.95
C GLN A 170 12.35 12.59 1.92
N VAL A 171 12.02 13.27 0.83
CA VAL A 171 13.01 13.72 -0.16
C VAL A 171 13.53 15.11 0.24
N SER A 172 14.79 15.18 0.68
CA SER A 172 15.51 16.45 0.82
C SER A 172 15.95 16.97 -0.55
N ARG A 173 16.16 18.28 -0.69
CA ARG A 173 16.82 18.83 -1.88
C ARG A 173 18.21 18.18 -1.99
N SER A 174 18.44 17.32 -2.98
CA SER A 174 19.77 17.11 -3.52
C SER A 174 20.18 18.41 -4.21
N ALA A 175 21.06 19.16 -3.55
CA ALA A 175 21.80 20.24 -4.18
C ALA A 175 22.80 19.62 -5.16
N GLU A 176 22.58 19.85 -6.45
CA GLU A 176 23.69 19.96 -7.38
C GLU A 176 24.56 21.16 -6.94
N ALA A 177 25.86 20.91 -6.83
CA ALA A 177 26.98 21.84 -6.60
C ALA A 177 27.69 21.82 -5.22
N ALA A 178 29.01 21.71 -5.33
CA ALA A 178 30.09 22.13 -4.42
C ALA A 178 30.77 21.05 -3.54
N ASN A 179 31.84 20.48 -4.12
CA ASN A 179 33.04 19.98 -3.42
C ASN A 179 33.59 21.01 -2.42
N ALA A 180 33.81 20.58 -1.18
CA ALA A 180 35.05 20.81 -0.40
C ALA A 180 34.94 20.11 0.97
N SER A 181 35.86 19.20 1.26
CA SER A 181 36.08 18.65 2.60
C SER A 181 36.85 19.67 3.47
N PRO A 182 36.78 19.61 4.81
CA PRO A 182 37.76 18.76 5.50
C PRO A 182 37.29 18.02 6.78
N ALA A 183 37.85 16.81 6.91
CA ALA A 183 38.50 16.19 8.08
C ALA A 183 37.73 15.69 9.33
N ARG A 184 37.72 14.34 9.40
CA ARG A 184 38.08 13.41 10.50
C ARG A 184 37.13 13.16 11.68
N GLY A 185 36.65 11.91 11.73
CA GLY A 185 36.25 11.17 12.93
C GLY A 185 35.81 9.75 12.54
N GLU A 186 36.49 8.73 13.05
CA GLU A 186 36.37 7.30 12.71
C GLU A 186 34.97 6.71 12.95
N GLY A 187 34.53 5.82 12.06
CA GLY A 187 33.33 5.00 12.22
C GLY A 187 32.89 4.45 10.86
N GLY A 188 33.14 3.16 10.62
CA GLY A 188 32.86 2.50 9.35
C GLY A 188 31.44 2.80 8.85
N SER A 189 31.37 3.29 7.62
CA SER A 189 30.12 3.66 6.93
C SER A 189 29.16 2.47 6.96
N VAL A 190 27.98 2.70 7.54
CA VAL A 190 26.88 1.75 7.51
C VAL A 190 26.46 1.58 6.06
N HIS A 191 26.60 0.37 5.52
CA HIS A 191 26.17 0.06 4.16
C HIS A 191 24.92 -0.81 4.24
N TYR A 192 23.76 -0.20 3.98
CA TYR A 192 22.44 -0.82 3.97
C TYR A 192 21.93 -1.36 5.33
N ILE A 193 20.95 -0.64 5.88
CA ILE A 193 20.06 -1.13 6.93
C ILE A 193 18.73 -1.41 6.23
N SER A 194 18.21 -2.62 6.38
CA SER A 194 16.89 -2.97 5.84
C SER A 194 15.83 -2.01 6.37
N PRO A 195 14.91 -1.51 5.52
CA PRO A 195 13.87 -0.54 5.92
C PRO A 195 12.96 -1.05 7.06
N PHE A 196 12.95 -2.36 7.31
CA PHE A 196 12.22 -3.01 8.42
C PHE A 196 12.96 -2.94 9.77
N ALA A 197 14.07 -2.19 9.86
CA ALA A 197 14.88 -2.07 11.07
C ALA A 197 14.43 -1.00 12.08
N LEU A 198 13.47 -0.15 11.75
CA LEU A 198 13.04 0.94 12.62
C LEU A 198 11.91 0.48 13.56
N GLY A 199 12.27 -0.09 14.70
CA GLY A 199 11.32 -0.48 15.77
C GLY A 199 11.77 -1.67 16.61
N ALA A 200 12.64 -2.53 16.09
CA ALA A 200 12.99 -3.77 16.78
C ALA A 200 13.81 -3.55 18.07
N LYS A 201 13.42 -4.25 19.14
CA LYS A 201 14.14 -4.29 20.42
C LYS A 201 15.09 -5.49 20.43
N GLY A 202 16.21 -5.37 21.13
CA GLY A 202 17.23 -6.44 21.23
C GLY A 202 18.58 -6.09 20.60
N GLY A 203 19.60 -6.90 20.88
CA GLY A 203 20.96 -6.72 20.38
C GLY A 203 21.13 -7.26 18.95
N TRP A 204 22.04 -6.65 18.20
CA TRP A 204 22.51 -7.16 16.91
C TRP A 204 23.30 -8.47 17.11
N GLN A 205 23.04 -9.44 16.25
CA GLN A 205 23.67 -10.76 16.27
C GLN A 205 24.33 -11.03 14.92
N ASP A 206 25.55 -11.55 14.94
CA ASP A 206 26.24 -11.97 13.70
C ASP A 206 25.52 -13.18 13.11
N ALA A 207 25.04 -13.04 11.87
CA ALA A 207 24.32 -14.10 11.16
C ALA A 207 25.24 -14.86 10.21
N THR A 208 25.94 -14.13 9.34
CA THR A 208 26.80 -14.69 8.29
C THR A 208 27.65 -13.59 7.63
N THR A 209 28.36 -13.93 6.55
CA THR A 209 28.95 -12.94 5.64
C THR A 209 28.16 -12.84 4.34
N LEU A 210 28.17 -11.66 3.71
CA LEU A 210 27.37 -11.34 2.52
C LEU A 210 27.62 -12.33 1.37
N ASP A 211 28.86 -12.78 1.20
CA ASP A 211 29.29 -13.74 0.20
C ASP A 211 28.73 -15.16 0.39
N ARG A 212 28.26 -15.51 1.60
CA ARG A 212 27.62 -16.80 1.86
C ARG A 212 26.14 -16.82 1.50
N ILE A 213 25.51 -15.65 1.33
CA ILE A 213 24.13 -15.57 0.84
C ILE A 213 24.20 -15.52 -0.69
N PRO A 214 23.61 -16.50 -1.40
CA PRO A 214 23.63 -16.51 -2.85
C PRO A 214 22.96 -15.26 -3.43
N GLU A 215 23.57 -14.67 -4.46
CA GLU A 215 22.96 -13.56 -5.20
C GLU A 215 21.62 -14.02 -5.82
N ARG A 216 20.54 -13.28 -5.54
CA ARG A 216 19.16 -13.64 -5.92
C ARG A 216 18.70 -15.00 -5.40
N GLY A 217 19.29 -15.47 -4.30
CA GLY A 217 18.93 -16.73 -3.67
C GLY A 217 18.74 -16.58 -2.17
N ILE A 218 18.63 -17.72 -1.50
CA ILE A 218 18.34 -17.82 -0.08
C ILE A 218 19.45 -18.56 0.68
N LEU A 219 19.58 -18.25 1.96
CA LEU A 219 20.40 -18.99 2.92
C LEU A 219 19.61 -19.20 4.20
N ALA A 220 19.38 -20.46 4.56
CA ALA A 220 18.85 -20.82 5.88
C ALA A 220 19.96 -20.79 6.94
N CYS A 221 19.66 -20.24 8.11
CA CYS A 221 20.57 -20.29 9.26
C CYS A 221 19.78 -20.36 10.57
N GLU A 222 20.48 -20.63 11.67
CA GLU A 222 19.88 -20.65 13.01
C GLU A 222 20.63 -19.70 13.93
N ILE A 223 19.90 -18.85 14.65
CA ILE A 223 20.46 -17.89 15.61
C ILE A 223 19.62 -17.94 16.88
N LYS A 224 20.25 -18.20 18.02
CA LYS A 224 19.58 -18.38 19.33
C LYS A 224 18.40 -19.37 19.29
N GLY A 225 18.55 -20.50 18.58
CA GLY A 225 17.49 -21.51 18.47
C GLY A 225 16.34 -21.14 17.53
N ARG A 226 16.44 -20.02 16.80
CA ARG A 226 15.44 -19.57 15.84
C ARG A 226 15.93 -19.78 14.42
N ALA A 227 15.16 -20.55 13.64
CA ALA A 227 15.44 -20.78 12.23
C ALA A 227 15.07 -19.55 11.40
N LEU A 228 16.04 -19.02 10.66
CA LEU A 228 15.94 -17.83 9.84
C LEU A 228 16.21 -18.14 8.38
N LEU A 229 15.64 -17.30 7.52
CA LEU A 229 15.84 -17.32 6.08
C LEU A 229 16.35 -15.96 5.62
N LEU A 230 17.57 -15.93 5.07
CA LEU A 230 18.19 -14.74 4.50
C LEU A 230 18.04 -14.75 2.99
N SER A 231 17.77 -13.60 2.37
CA SER A 231 17.81 -13.43 0.91
C SER A 231 18.64 -12.21 0.53
N ARG A 232 19.22 -12.22 -0.68
CA ARG A 232 20.13 -11.17 -1.15
C ARG A 232 19.82 -10.71 -2.58
N HIS A 233 19.88 -9.39 -2.80
CA HIS A 233 19.98 -8.76 -4.11
C HIS A 233 21.01 -7.61 -4.06
N GLY A 234 22.19 -7.81 -4.67
CA GLY A 234 23.31 -6.88 -4.55
C GLY A 234 23.82 -6.79 -3.10
N ASP A 235 23.81 -5.58 -2.53
CA ASP A 235 24.17 -5.34 -1.13
C ASP A 235 22.93 -5.33 -0.20
N ALA A 236 21.73 -5.47 -0.77
CA ALA A 236 20.50 -5.54 0.00
C ALA A 236 20.28 -6.97 0.51
N VAL A 237 20.09 -7.09 1.83
CA VAL A 237 19.74 -8.36 2.49
C VAL A 237 18.40 -8.19 3.20
N SER A 238 17.57 -9.21 3.13
CA SER A 238 16.35 -9.38 3.92
C SER A 238 16.47 -10.62 4.81
N CYS A 239 15.70 -10.64 5.91
CA CYS A 239 15.73 -11.73 6.88
C CYS A 239 14.32 -12.03 7.38
N PHE A 240 13.93 -13.30 7.37
CA PHE A 240 12.62 -13.78 7.81
C PHE A 240 12.76 -14.97 8.76
N ASP A 241 11.71 -15.34 9.48
CA ASP A 241 11.60 -16.69 10.00
C ASP A 241 11.65 -17.70 8.84
N ASN A 242 12.40 -18.80 8.98
CA ASN A 242 12.33 -19.93 8.05
C ASN A 242 11.05 -20.75 8.28
N ARG A 243 9.90 -20.08 8.23
CA ARG A 243 8.58 -20.63 8.49
C ARG A 243 7.57 -19.94 7.59
N CYS A 244 6.90 -20.73 6.77
CA CYS A 244 5.79 -20.28 5.94
C CYS A 244 4.69 -19.71 6.83
N ALA A 245 4.26 -18.48 6.56
CA ALA A 245 3.25 -17.81 7.39
C ALA A 245 1.88 -18.51 7.40
N HIS A 246 1.62 -19.41 6.44
CA HIS A 246 0.42 -20.23 6.37
C HIS A 246 0.32 -21.26 7.52
N LEU A 247 1.19 -22.28 7.52
CA LEU A 247 1.15 -23.39 8.50
C LEU A 247 2.50 -23.64 9.19
N GLY A 248 3.45 -22.71 9.05
CA GLY A 248 4.73 -22.75 9.75
C GLY A 248 5.76 -23.72 9.20
N MET A 249 5.52 -24.32 8.03
CA MET A 249 6.46 -25.26 7.38
C MET A 249 7.74 -24.54 6.90
N PRO A 250 8.90 -25.21 6.88
CA PRO A 250 10.15 -24.60 6.42
C PRO A 250 10.05 -24.08 4.97
N LEU A 251 10.66 -22.94 4.71
CA LEU A 251 10.67 -22.28 3.40
C LEU A 251 11.92 -22.59 2.60
N ASP A 252 13.01 -23.00 3.25
CA ASP A 252 14.30 -23.32 2.63
C ASP A 252 14.28 -24.51 1.66
N MET A 253 13.22 -25.33 1.70
CA MET A 253 12.93 -26.37 0.71
C MET A 253 12.08 -25.86 -0.47
N GLY A 254 11.74 -24.58 -0.49
CA GLY A 254 10.94 -23.93 -1.54
C GLY A 254 11.76 -23.55 -2.76
N GLU A 255 11.06 -23.23 -3.85
CA GLU A 255 11.67 -22.79 -5.10
C GLU A 255 11.75 -21.25 -5.13
N VAL A 256 12.91 -20.71 -5.51
CA VAL A 256 13.12 -19.27 -5.66
C VAL A 256 13.20 -18.91 -7.14
N ALA A 257 12.32 -18.01 -7.57
CA ALA A 257 12.32 -17.47 -8.93
C ALA A 257 11.90 -15.99 -8.91
N ASP A 258 12.61 -15.15 -9.65
CA ASP A 258 12.29 -13.72 -9.83
C ASP A 258 12.07 -12.95 -8.50
N GLY A 259 12.90 -13.24 -7.48
CA GLY A 259 12.80 -12.60 -6.17
C GLY A 259 11.61 -13.09 -5.32
N VAL A 260 10.92 -14.15 -5.74
CA VAL A 260 9.79 -14.76 -5.04
C VAL A 260 10.18 -16.16 -4.59
N ILE A 261 9.88 -16.50 -3.34
CA ILE A 261 9.97 -17.87 -2.83
C ILE A 261 8.60 -18.53 -2.82
N THR A 262 8.52 -19.73 -3.39
CA THR A 262 7.32 -20.57 -3.38
C THR A 262 7.51 -21.68 -2.36
N CYS A 263 6.68 -21.69 -1.32
CA CYS A 263 6.69 -22.74 -0.30
C CYS A 263 6.43 -24.11 -0.93
N GLY A 264 7.37 -25.06 -0.77
CA GLY A 264 7.29 -26.39 -1.38
C GLY A 264 6.17 -27.30 -0.85
N TYR A 265 5.37 -26.86 0.13
CA TYR A 265 4.28 -27.65 0.70
C TYR A 265 2.92 -27.30 0.10
N HIS A 266 2.51 -26.02 0.19
CA HIS A 266 1.18 -25.57 -0.20
C HIS A 266 1.20 -24.47 -1.28
N GLY A 267 2.38 -24.16 -1.83
CA GLY A 267 2.51 -23.23 -2.95
C GLY A 267 2.32 -21.76 -2.60
N PHE A 268 2.34 -21.37 -1.32
CA PHE A 268 2.30 -19.97 -0.91
C PHE A 268 3.54 -19.24 -1.43
N ARG A 269 3.34 -18.06 -2.02
CA ARG A 269 4.40 -17.30 -2.69
C ARG A 269 4.69 -16.02 -1.94
N TYR A 270 5.96 -15.75 -1.67
CA TYR A 270 6.40 -14.60 -0.89
C TYR A 270 7.46 -13.79 -1.63
N LEU A 271 7.31 -12.48 -1.69
CA LEU A 271 8.36 -11.58 -2.19
C LEU A 271 9.51 -11.55 -1.19
N LEU A 272 10.71 -11.97 -1.60
CA LEU A 272 11.88 -12.05 -0.74
C LEU A 272 12.45 -10.67 -0.36
N GLU A 273 12.04 -9.61 -1.04
CA GLU A 273 12.43 -8.24 -0.68
C GLU A 273 11.72 -7.76 0.59
N THR A 274 10.42 -8.05 0.71
CA THR A 274 9.53 -7.46 1.74
C THR A 274 8.96 -8.48 2.72
N GLY A 275 8.87 -9.75 2.32
CA GLY A 275 8.11 -10.79 3.00
C GLY A 275 6.64 -10.87 2.56
N GLU A 276 6.24 -10.09 1.54
CA GLU A 276 4.85 -9.99 1.11
C GLU A 276 4.32 -11.31 0.50
N CYS A 277 3.20 -11.81 1.00
CA CYS A 277 2.50 -12.96 0.44
C CYS A 277 1.67 -12.58 -0.78
N LEU A 278 2.07 -13.09 -1.94
CA LEU A 278 1.43 -12.85 -3.23
C LEU A 278 0.18 -13.74 -3.46
N THR A 279 0.04 -14.81 -2.68
CA THR A 279 -1.08 -15.76 -2.78
C THR A 279 -2.23 -15.43 -1.84
N ALA A 280 -1.93 -14.84 -0.68
CA ALA A 280 -2.91 -14.47 0.35
C ALA A 280 -2.41 -13.25 1.14
N PRO A 281 -2.88 -12.03 0.84
CA PRO A 281 -2.37 -10.78 1.42
C PRO A 281 -2.49 -10.67 2.95
N GLU A 282 -3.29 -11.51 3.60
CA GLU A 282 -3.41 -11.57 5.06
C GLU A 282 -2.31 -12.42 5.75
N VAL A 283 -1.45 -13.13 5.01
CA VAL A 283 -0.54 -14.16 5.56
C VAL A 283 0.92 -13.81 5.30
N GLN A 284 1.46 -12.81 6.00
CA GLN A 284 2.79 -12.22 5.73
C GLN A 284 3.95 -12.92 6.46
N LEU A 285 5.16 -12.94 5.87
CA LEU A 285 6.34 -13.46 6.57
C LEU A 285 6.71 -12.58 7.77
N ARG A 286 7.18 -13.22 8.85
CA ARG A 286 7.75 -12.48 9.99
C ARG A 286 9.17 -12.04 9.63
N THR A 287 9.34 -10.73 9.42
CA THR A 287 10.59 -10.08 9.05
C THR A 287 11.43 -9.72 10.28
N HIS A 288 12.75 -9.82 10.16
CA HIS A 288 13.72 -9.40 11.17
C HIS A 288 14.60 -8.29 10.64
N ALA A 289 15.00 -7.38 11.52
CA ALA A 289 15.89 -6.29 11.16
C ALA A 289 17.27 -6.85 10.77
N VAL A 290 17.82 -6.39 9.64
CA VAL A 290 19.13 -6.79 9.14
C VAL A 290 19.93 -5.56 8.73
N ARG A 291 21.25 -5.61 8.96
CA ARG A 291 22.20 -4.62 8.48
C ARG A 291 23.44 -5.29 7.92
N VAL A 292 24.06 -4.64 6.95
CA VAL A 292 25.34 -5.05 6.41
C VAL A 292 26.43 -4.06 6.84
N ILE A 293 27.55 -4.56 7.34
CA ILE A 293 28.70 -3.73 7.75
C ILE A 293 29.94 -4.32 7.10
N GLY A 294 30.38 -3.72 6.00
CA GLY A 294 31.39 -4.32 5.12
C GLY A 294 30.86 -5.64 4.56
N ARG A 295 31.50 -6.76 4.91
CA ARG A 295 31.02 -8.11 4.53
C ARG A 295 30.16 -8.80 5.58
N ARG A 296 29.99 -8.22 6.78
CA ARG A 296 29.27 -8.86 7.89
C ARG A 296 27.78 -8.58 7.77
N VAL A 297 26.98 -9.63 7.89
CA VAL A 297 25.51 -9.56 7.95
C VAL A 297 25.10 -9.78 9.40
N GLN A 298 24.44 -8.78 9.97
CA GLN A 298 23.93 -8.84 11.34
C GLN A 298 22.42 -8.74 11.34
N VAL A 299 21.77 -9.55 12.16
CA VAL A 299 20.32 -9.54 12.34
C VAL A 299 19.95 -9.20 13.77
N ARG A 300 18.79 -8.61 13.95
CA ARG A 300 18.18 -8.39 15.26
C ARG A 300 16.83 -9.10 15.27
N ILE A 301 16.74 -10.08 16.15
CA ILE A 301 15.61 -10.96 16.34
C ILE A 301 14.84 -10.45 17.55
N GLU A 302 13.54 -10.23 17.40
CA GLU A 302 12.66 -9.95 18.52
C GLU A 302 12.28 -11.26 19.21
N ASP A 303 12.36 -11.27 20.54
CA ASP A 303 11.88 -12.38 21.37
C ASP A 303 10.39 -12.67 21.12
#